data_AF-A0A7C3HGD6-F1
#
_entry.id   AF-A0A7C3HGD6-F1
#
_cell.length_a   1.000
_cell.length_b   1.000
_cell.length_c   1.000
_cell.angle_alpha   90.00
_cell.angle_beta   90.00
_cell.angle_gamma   90.00
#
_symmetry.space_group_name_H-M   'P 1'
#
loop_
_entity.id
_entity.type
_entity.pdbx_description
1 polymer ?
#
loop_
_entity_poly.entity_id
_entity_poly.type
_entity_poly.pdbx_seq_one_letter_code
_entity_poly.pdbx_strand_id
1 'polypeptide(L)'
;MKALILTGQPKRGIALKDSFTLSGFDAQVEDSALYAMTLLERHRPDVIVSTASLSDLTGAEFFDMVRSDPQLALVPFVLLSDTTPTQVGDLDLVLPPDTPAAEVVRSAYKLILELTRKTYISEPTNPVAHQGIQGQLGDMSLFELAQWLAKSAKTGRLRVELQGDSASWLFSKGQLIHAEYAGKSGEDAVLHLLLQVENHPTGHFRFEPLTEADFFLEPVTIRKSTDQLLLSLAVEMDHRQQRIN
;
A
#
# COMPACT_ATOMS: atom_id res chain seq x y z
N MET A 1 -5.16 -11.93 9.45
CA MET A 1 -5.71 -12.17 8.11
C MET A 1 -5.52 -13.65 7.78
N LYS A 2 -6.45 -14.27 7.08
CA LYS A 2 -6.40 -15.67 6.65
C LYS A 2 -6.04 -15.74 5.16
N ALA A 3 -5.05 -16.56 4.82
CA ALA A 3 -4.66 -16.81 3.43
C ALA A 3 -4.86 -18.28 3.08
N LEU A 4 -5.51 -18.55 1.95
CA LEU A 4 -5.63 -19.89 1.39
C LEU A 4 -4.71 -20.01 0.18
N ILE A 5 -3.76 -20.93 0.23
CA ILE A 5 -2.73 -21.12 -0.79
C ILE A 5 -2.94 -22.48 -1.46
N LEU A 6 -3.10 -22.48 -2.77
CA LEU A 6 -3.30 -23.65 -3.61
C LEU A 6 -2.05 -23.93 -4.45
N THR A 7 -1.43 -25.10 -4.24
CA THR A 7 -0.25 -25.50 -5.00
C THR A 7 -0.03 -27.00 -5.07
N GLY A 8 0.07 -27.54 -6.28
CA GLY A 8 0.53 -28.92 -6.52
C GLY A 8 2.04 -29.12 -6.31
N GLN A 9 2.79 -28.07 -5.98
CA GLN A 9 4.23 -28.11 -5.77
C GLN A 9 4.59 -27.94 -4.28
N PRO A 10 5.01 -29.02 -3.57
CA PRO A 10 5.23 -28.99 -2.13
C PRO A 10 6.27 -27.96 -1.66
N LYS A 11 7.41 -27.87 -2.37
CA LYS A 11 8.47 -26.88 -2.05
C LYS A 11 7.96 -25.44 -2.15
N ARG A 12 7.13 -25.17 -3.16
CA ARG A 12 6.53 -23.86 -3.38
C ARG A 12 5.52 -23.52 -2.30
N GLY A 13 4.71 -24.50 -1.89
CA GLY A 13 3.76 -24.37 -0.78
C GLY A 13 4.42 -24.01 0.54
N ILE A 14 5.53 -24.67 0.88
CA ILE A 14 6.31 -24.34 2.08
C ILE A 14 6.81 -22.89 2.02
N ALA A 15 7.47 -22.51 0.91
CA ALA A 15 8.03 -21.16 0.77
C ALA A 15 6.97 -20.05 0.82
N LEU A 16 5.80 -20.27 0.19
CA LEU A 16 4.68 -19.34 0.26
C LEU A 16 4.11 -19.28 1.68
N LYS A 17 3.83 -20.43 2.31
CA LYS A 17 3.32 -20.49 3.68
C LYS A 17 4.22 -19.75 4.66
N ASP A 18 5.52 -19.98 4.61
CA ASP A 18 6.49 -19.33 5.50
C ASP A 18 6.48 -17.81 5.28
N SER A 19 6.49 -17.35 4.02
CA SER A 19 6.47 -15.92 3.69
C SER A 19 5.18 -15.22 4.15
N PHE A 20 4.02 -15.86 3.96
CA PHE A 20 2.73 -15.34 4.42
C PHE A 20 2.65 -15.33 5.96
N THR A 21 3.12 -16.38 6.62
CA THR A 21 3.13 -16.49 8.09
C THR A 21 4.03 -15.42 8.72
N LEU A 22 5.23 -15.22 8.17
CA LEU A 22 6.15 -14.15 8.60
C LEU A 22 5.55 -12.75 8.47
N SER A 23 4.61 -12.57 7.54
CA SER A 23 3.91 -11.32 7.31
C SER A 23 2.61 -11.19 8.12
N GLY A 24 2.34 -12.12 9.04
CA GLY A 24 1.20 -12.07 9.97
C GLY A 24 -0.10 -12.70 9.46
N PHE A 25 -0.05 -13.49 8.38
CA PHE A 25 -1.21 -14.27 7.93
C PHE A 25 -1.29 -15.62 8.67
N ASP A 26 -2.52 -16.05 8.93
CA ASP A 26 -2.84 -17.45 9.18
C ASP A 26 -2.96 -18.16 7.82
N ALA A 27 -1.88 -18.83 7.40
CA ALA A 27 -1.75 -19.38 6.06
C ALA A 27 -2.01 -20.89 6.03
N GLN A 28 -3.04 -21.30 5.28
CA GLN A 28 -3.36 -22.69 4.99
C GLN A 28 -2.92 -23.04 3.56
N VAL A 29 -2.31 -24.21 3.39
CA VAL A 29 -1.87 -24.70 2.08
C VAL A 29 -2.65 -25.97 1.75
N GLU A 30 -3.24 -26.01 0.57
CA GLU A 30 -3.90 -27.19 0.01
C GLU A 30 -3.41 -27.41 -1.43
N ASP A 31 -3.60 -28.61 -1.97
CA ASP A 31 -3.21 -28.96 -3.34
C ASP A 31 -4.40 -29.26 -4.25
N SER A 32 -5.60 -29.45 -3.70
CA SER A 32 -6.85 -29.75 -4.43
C SER A 32 -7.77 -28.54 -4.48
N ALA A 33 -8.15 -28.15 -5.68
CA ALA A 33 -9.12 -27.09 -5.94
C ALA A 33 -10.51 -27.47 -5.42
N LEU A 34 -10.94 -28.71 -5.62
CA LEU A 34 -12.25 -29.19 -5.18
C LEU A 34 -12.36 -29.18 -3.66
N TYR A 35 -11.31 -29.64 -2.96
CA TYR A 35 -11.28 -29.55 -1.51
C TYR A 35 -11.28 -28.09 -1.02
N ALA A 36 -10.50 -27.21 -1.66
CA ALA A 36 -10.52 -25.79 -1.34
C ALA A 36 -11.90 -25.15 -1.51
N MET A 37 -12.66 -25.50 -2.55
CA MET A 37 -14.05 -25.03 -2.69
C MET A 37 -14.91 -25.43 -1.49
N THR A 38 -14.76 -26.65 -0.95
CA THR A 38 -15.47 -27.06 0.27
C THR A 38 -15.04 -26.29 1.52
N LEU A 39 -13.78 -25.85 1.59
CA LEU A 39 -13.28 -25.01 2.67
C LEU A 39 -13.86 -23.60 2.59
N LEU A 40 -13.95 -23.04 1.38
CA LEU A 40 -14.45 -21.69 1.10
C LEU A 40 -15.93 -21.52 1.48
N GLU A 41 -16.73 -22.59 1.41
CA GLU A 41 -18.11 -22.59 1.91
C GLU A 41 -18.20 -22.34 3.43
N ARG A 42 -17.19 -22.76 4.19
CA ARG A 42 -17.18 -22.71 5.67
C ARG A 42 -16.40 -21.52 6.20
N HIS A 43 -15.35 -21.12 5.49
CA HIS A 43 -14.44 -20.06 5.90
C HIS A 43 -14.04 -19.21 4.70
N ARG A 44 -14.32 -17.90 4.77
CA ARG A 44 -13.84 -16.96 3.75
C ARG A 44 -12.44 -16.47 4.13
N PRO A 45 -11.40 -16.76 3.31
CA PRO A 45 -10.09 -16.18 3.50
C PRO A 45 -10.10 -14.70 3.07
N ASP A 46 -9.12 -13.95 3.55
CA ASP A 46 -8.90 -12.56 3.13
C ASP A 46 -8.18 -12.50 1.77
N VAL A 47 -7.54 -13.59 1.34
CA VAL A 47 -6.92 -13.74 0.02
C VAL A 47 -6.76 -15.21 -0.36
N ILE A 48 -6.89 -15.49 -1.65
CA ILE A 48 -6.59 -16.78 -2.27
C ILE A 48 -5.34 -16.60 -3.15
N VAL A 49 -4.40 -17.53 -3.05
CA VAL A 49 -3.23 -17.63 -3.94
C VAL A 49 -3.25 -19.00 -4.60
N SER A 50 -3.17 -19.09 -5.92
CA SER A 50 -3.13 -20.37 -6.62
C SER A 50 -1.96 -20.43 -7.59
N THR A 51 -1.25 -21.56 -7.64
CA THR A 51 -0.35 -21.86 -8.77
C THR A 51 -1.14 -22.38 -9.96
N ALA A 52 -0.51 -22.40 -11.14
CA ALA A 52 -1.12 -22.90 -12.38
C ALA A 52 -1.54 -24.38 -12.35
N SER A 53 -0.86 -25.23 -11.57
CA SER A 53 -1.13 -26.67 -11.53
C SER A 53 -1.50 -27.12 -10.12
N LEU A 54 -2.68 -27.72 -9.98
CA LEU A 54 -3.21 -28.34 -8.76
C LEU A 54 -3.38 -29.85 -8.99
N SER A 55 -3.78 -30.59 -7.96
CA SER A 55 -3.87 -32.05 -8.01
C SER A 55 -5.04 -32.57 -8.85
N ASP A 56 -6.11 -31.78 -8.97
CA ASP A 56 -7.36 -32.13 -9.63
C ASP A 56 -7.72 -31.21 -10.82
N LEU A 57 -7.44 -29.91 -10.71
CA LEU A 57 -7.74 -28.89 -11.72
C LEU A 57 -6.53 -28.01 -12.04
N THR A 58 -6.63 -27.21 -13.10
CA THR A 58 -5.70 -26.09 -13.29
C THR A 58 -6.06 -24.91 -12.40
N GLY A 59 -5.07 -24.07 -12.09
CA GLY A 59 -5.31 -22.83 -11.33
C GLY A 59 -6.24 -21.86 -12.03
N ALA A 60 -6.28 -21.88 -13.37
CA ALA A 60 -7.21 -21.07 -14.17
C ALA A 60 -8.65 -21.59 -14.05
N GLU A 61 -8.86 -22.91 -14.11
CA GLU A 61 -10.19 -23.50 -13.87
C GLU A 61 -10.67 -23.23 -12.45
N PHE A 62 -9.79 -23.35 -11.44
CA PHE A 62 -10.13 -23.00 -10.07
C PHE A 62 -10.48 -21.50 -9.92
N PHE A 63 -9.74 -20.62 -10.57
CA PHE A 63 -10.05 -19.19 -10.62
C PHE A 63 -11.45 -18.94 -11.19
N ASP A 64 -11.79 -19.55 -12.34
CA ASP A 64 -13.10 -19.40 -12.98
C ASP A 64 -14.23 -19.93 -12.07
N MET A 65 -13.99 -21.02 -11.34
CA MET A 65 -14.94 -21.54 -10.34
C MET A 65 -15.17 -20.54 -9.19
N VAL A 66 -14.10 -19.97 -8.63
CA VAL A 66 -14.19 -18.97 -7.55
C VAL A 66 -14.92 -17.70 -8.03
N ARG A 67 -14.68 -17.27 -9.27
CA ARG A 67 -15.35 -16.08 -9.84
C ARG A 67 -16.79 -16.34 -10.27
N SER A 68 -17.16 -17.60 -10.49
CA SER A 68 -18.55 -18.00 -10.74
C SER A 68 -19.43 -17.96 -9.48
N ASP A 69 -18.82 -17.95 -8.29
CA ASP A 69 -19.54 -17.82 -7.02
C ASP A 69 -19.64 -16.33 -6.60
N PRO A 70 -20.85 -15.74 -6.57
CA PRO A 70 -21.06 -14.36 -6.14
C PRO A 70 -20.57 -14.07 -4.70
N GLN A 71 -20.53 -15.08 -3.84
CA GLN A 71 -20.06 -14.95 -2.46
C GLN A 71 -18.55 -14.76 -2.33
N LEU A 72 -17.81 -15.18 -3.35
CA LEU A 72 -16.35 -15.14 -3.40
C LEU A 72 -15.83 -14.07 -4.37
N ALA A 73 -16.71 -13.39 -5.10
CA ALA A 73 -16.37 -12.35 -6.08
C ALA A 73 -15.50 -11.22 -5.50
N LEU A 74 -15.63 -10.92 -4.20
CA LEU A 74 -14.86 -9.88 -3.52
C LEU A 74 -13.60 -10.40 -2.82
N VAL A 75 -13.35 -11.71 -2.81
CA VAL A 75 -12.14 -12.28 -2.20
C VAL A 75 -10.98 -12.06 -3.18
N PRO A 76 -9.92 -11.31 -2.81
CA PRO A 76 -8.74 -11.14 -3.63
C PRO A 76 -8.14 -12.46 -4.09
N PHE A 77 -7.73 -12.53 -5.36
CA PHE A 77 -7.16 -13.74 -5.94
C PHE A 77 -5.85 -13.44 -6.67
N VAL A 78 -4.79 -14.16 -6.31
CA VAL A 78 -3.49 -14.12 -7.00
C VAL A 78 -3.24 -15.44 -7.71
N LEU A 79 -3.20 -15.44 -9.03
CA LEU A 79 -2.87 -16.60 -9.85
C LEU A 79 -1.40 -16.53 -10.31
N LEU A 80 -0.61 -17.55 -9.98
CA LEU A 80 0.78 -17.70 -10.42
C LEU A 80 0.80 -18.58 -11.67
N SER A 81 0.65 -17.96 -12.84
CA SER A 81 0.52 -18.65 -14.13
C SER A 81 1.01 -17.77 -15.28
N ASP A 82 1.53 -18.42 -16.33
CA ASP A 82 1.80 -17.77 -17.62
C ASP A 82 0.51 -17.62 -18.46
N THR A 83 -0.54 -18.37 -18.12
CA THR A 83 -1.84 -18.28 -18.78
C THR A 83 -2.75 -17.31 -18.05
N THR A 84 -3.29 -16.36 -18.81
CA THR A 84 -4.27 -15.39 -18.30
C THR A 84 -5.67 -16.02 -18.35
N PRO A 85 -6.45 -15.98 -17.25
CA PRO A 85 -7.85 -16.41 -17.25
C PRO A 85 -8.71 -15.59 -18.21
N THR A 86 -9.90 -16.10 -18.50
CA THR A 86 -10.84 -15.51 -19.47
C THR A 86 -11.24 -14.08 -19.10
N GLN A 87 -11.41 -13.78 -17.81
CA GLN A 87 -11.70 -12.44 -17.30
C GLN A 87 -10.97 -12.19 -15.98
N VAL A 88 -10.23 -11.08 -15.90
CA VAL A 88 -9.51 -10.67 -14.69
C VAL A 88 -10.22 -9.43 -14.14
N GLY A 89 -10.74 -9.52 -12.92
CA GLY A 89 -11.40 -8.43 -12.23
C GLY A 89 -10.43 -7.52 -11.46
N ASP A 90 -10.96 -6.46 -10.86
CA ASP A 90 -10.17 -5.46 -10.11
C ASP A 90 -9.44 -6.00 -8.87
N LEU A 91 -9.86 -7.15 -8.36
CA LEU A 91 -9.27 -7.81 -7.17
C LEU A 91 -8.48 -9.06 -7.55
N ASP A 92 -8.18 -9.18 -8.85
CA ASP A 92 -7.48 -10.31 -9.43
C ASP A 92 -6.12 -9.88 -9.94
N LEU A 93 -5.12 -10.72 -9.70
CA LEU A 93 -3.78 -10.49 -10.21
C LEU A 93 -3.19 -11.79 -10.75
N VAL A 94 -2.67 -11.72 -11.97
CA VAL A 94 -1.90 -12.82 -12.57
C VAL A 94 -0.43 -12.43 -12.52
N LEU A 95 0.40 -13.29 -11.93
CA LEU A 95 1.84 -13.12 -11.81
C LEU A 95 2.56 -14.30 -12.47
N PRO A 96 3.79 -14.11 -12.96
CA PRO A 96 4.62 -15.21 -13.45
C PRO A 96 4.77 -16.35 -12.41
N PRO A 97 4.80 -17.62 -12.83
CA PRO A 97 4.82 -18.76 -11.91
C PRO A 97 6.07 -18.80 -11.00
N ASP A 98 7.18 -18.22 -11.47
CA ASP A 98 8.47 -18.12 -10.78
C ASP A 98 8.58 -16.91 -9.83
N THR A 99 7.54 -16.07 -9.73
CA THR A 99 7.54 -14.87 -8.88
C THR A 99 7.95 -15.18 -7.43
N PRO A 100 8.94 -14.48 -6.84
CA PRO A 100 9.40 -14.75 -5.47
C PRO A 100 8.26 -14.70 -4.44
N ALA A 101 8.30 -15.59 -3.43
CA ALA A 101 7.21 -15.69 -2.45
C ALA A 101 6.93 -14.38 -1.70
N ALA A 102 7.96 -13.60 -1.38
CA ALA A 102 7.82 -12.28 -0.76
C ALA A 102 7.06 -11.28 -1.66
N GLU A 103 7.27 -11.36 -2.98
CA GLU A 103 6.54 -10.52 -3.93
C GLU A 103 5.07 -10.95 -4.08
N VAL A 104 4.78 -12.25 -4.01
CA VAL A 104 3.40 -12.76 -3.98
C VAL A 104 2.66 -12.24 -2.74
N VAL A 105 3.29 -12.27 -1.57
CA VAL A 105 2.70 -11.73 -0.33
C VAL A 105 2.44 -10.23 -0.46
N ARG A 106 3.41 -9.48 -0.98
CA ARG A 106 3.28 -8.04 -1.25
C ARG A 106 2.06 -7.74 -2.11
N SER A 107 1.91 -8.47 -3.21
CA SER A 107 0.80 -8.30 -4.14
C SER A 107 -0.55 -8.65 -3.51
N ALA A 108 -0.61 -9.76 -2.75
CA ALA A 108 -1.80 -10.13 -1.98
C ALA A 108 -2.20 -9.03 -0.99
N TYR A 109 -1.22 -8.46 -0.28
CA TYR A 109 -1.47 -7.38 0.67
C TYR A 109 -2.07 -6.14 -0.01
N LYS A 110 -1.53 -5.76 -1.17
CA LYS A 110 -2.02 -4.63 -1.95
C LYS A 110 -3.49 -4.79 -2.33
N LEU A 111 -3.90 -5.98 -2.78
CA LEU A 111 -5.30 -6.25 -3.15
C LEU A 111 -6.25 -6.15 -1.95
N ILE A 112 -5.84 -6.67 -0.78
CA ILE A 112 -6.64 -6.56 0.46
C ILE A 112 -6.84 -5.08 0.85
N LEU A 113 -5.78 -4.27 0.75
CA LEU A 113 -5.87 -2.83 1.02
C LEU A 113 -6.75 -2.09 0.03
N GLU A 114 -6.74 -2.49 -1.25
CA GLU A 114 -7.60 -1.92 -2.29
C GLU A 114 -9.08 -2.27 -2.04
N LEU A 115 -9.38 -3.51 -1.67
CA LEU A 115 -10.72 -3.92 -1.25
C LEU A 115 -11.21 -3.10 -0.04
N THR A 116 -10.34 -2.95 0.98
CA THR A 116 -10.66 -2.18 2.18
C THR A 116 -11.00 -0.73 1.83
N ARG A 117 -10.21 -0.10 0.94
CA ARG A 117 -10.46 1.26 0.44
C ARG A 117 -11.77 1.38 -0.33
N LYS A 118 -12.07 0.46 -1.26
CA LYS A 118 -13.31 0.46 -2.05
C LYS A 118 -14.56 0.27 -1.17
N THR A 119 -14.47 -0.57 -0.15
CA THR A 119 -15.57 -0.81 0.79
C THR A 119 -15.82 0.42 1.68
N TYR A 120 -14.78 1.13 2.10
CA TYR A 120 -14.88 2.36 2.90
C TYR A 120 -15.47 3.57 2.14
N ILE A 121 -15.29 3.63 0.81
CA ILE A 121 -15.81 4.73 -0.02
C ILE A 121 -17.30 4.53 -0.39
N SER A 122 -17.86 3.35 -0.10
CA SER A 122 -19.21 2.96 -0.55
C SER A 122 -20.32 3.14 0.50
N GLU A 123 -20.05 3.73 1.68
CA GLU A 123 -21.12 4.16 2.60
C GLU A 123 -21.56 5.60 2.29
N PRO A 124 -22.78 5.82 1.75
CA PRO A 124 -23.47 7.08 1.99
C PRO A 124 -23.93 7.12 3.45
N THR A 125 -23.68 8.24 4.14
CA THR A 125 -24.19 8.64 5.47
C THR A 125 -23.53 8.04 6.73
N ASN A 126 -22.38 8.58 7.15
CA ASN A 126 -22.25 9.35 8.41
C ASN A 126 -20.84 9.99 8.54
N PRO A 127 -20.72 11.31 8.80
CA PRO A 127 -19.43 12.00 8.85
C PRO A 127 -18.83 12.02 10.26
N VAL A 128 -18.46 10.88 10.85
CA VAL A 128 -17.59 10.89 12.06
C VAL A 128 -16.75 9.61 12.17
N ALA A 129 -15.42 9.79 12.28
CA ALA A 129 -14.33 8.82 12.50
C ALA A 129 -13.88 8.07 11.22
N HIS A 130 -12.89 8.53 10.46
CA HIS A 130 -11.50 8.82 10.84
C HIS A 130 -11.02 10.08 10.13
N GLN A 131 -10.85 11.19 10.85
CA GLN A 131 -10.45 12.47 10.27
C GLN A 131 -9.01 12.41 9.74
N GLY A 132 -8.88 12.10 8.44
CA GLY A 132 -7.75 12.55 7.64
C GLY A 132 -7.66 14.06 7.74
N ILE A 133 -6.46 14.58 7.98
CA ILE A 133 -6.26 16.02 8.15
C ILE A 133 -6.17 16.59 6.74
N GLN A 134 -7.08 17.50 6.40
CA GLN A 134 -7.08 18.15 5.10
C GLN A 134 -7.23 19.66 5.30
N GLY A 135 -6.60 20.42 4.42
CA GLY A 135 -6.61 21.88 4.49
C GLY A 135 -5.88 22.51 3.32
N GLN A 136 -5.76 23.83 3.37
CA GLN A 136 -5.02 24.62 2.39
C GLN A 136 -3.67 25.03 2.97
N LEU A 137 -2.62 25.02 2.14
CA LEU A 137 -1.25 25.40 2.52
C LEU A 137 -1.10 26.90 2.85
N GLY A 138 -2.13 27.71 2.58
CA GLY A 138 -2.19 29.12 2.98
C GLY A 138 -2.66 29.34 4.42
N ASP A 139 -3.46 28.42 4.98
CA ASP A 139 -3.96 28.51 6.36
C ASP A 139 -2.93 27.99 7.38
N MET A 140 -2.08 27.06 6.93
CA MET A 140 -1.03 26.44 7.74
C MET A 140 0.16 26.11 6.82
N SER A 141 1.36 26.57 7.19
CA SER A 141 2.53 26.32 6.36
C SER A 141 2.88 24.83 6.35
N LEU A 142 3.44 24.34 5.24
CA LEU A 142 3.89 22.95 5.12
C LEU A 142 4.94 22.61 6.20
N PHE A 143 5.75 23.59 6.61
CA PHE A 143 6.74 23.46 7.66
C PHE A 143 6.11 23.23 9.04
N GLU A 144 5.08 24.00 9.39
CA GLU A 144 4.31 23.79 10.63
C GLU A 144 3.57 22.46 10.61
N LEU A 145 3.01 22.06 9.46
CA LEU A 145 2.31 20.79 9.30
C LEU A 145 3.25 19.62 9.55
N ALA A 146 4.46 19.66 9.00
CA ALA A 146 5.49 18.65 9.23
C ALA A 146 5.87 18.54 10.72
N GLN A 147 6.06 19.67 11.40
CA GLN A 147 6.36 19.71 12.84
C GLN A 147 5.21 19.15 13.69
N TRP A 148 3.98 19.53 13.35
CA TRP A 148 2.80 19.05 14.06
C TRP A 148 2.62 17.54 13.88
N LEU A 149 2.81 17.03 12.66
CA LEU A 149 2.78 15.59 12.38
C LEU A 149 3.87 14.84 13.16
N ALA A 150 5.08 15.40 13.25
CA ALA A 150 6.15 14.84 14.05
C ALA A 150 5.80 14.76 15.54
N LYS A 151 5.28 15.84 16.12
CA LYS A 151 4.87 15.89 17.54
C LYS A 151 3.67 15.01 17.85
N SER A 152 2.76 14.82 16.90
CA SER A 152 1.57 13.98 17.07
C SER A 152 1.84 12.48 16.97
N ALA A 153 3.09 12.08 16.67
CA ALA A 153 3.51 10.70 16.46
C ALA A 153 2.63 9.93 15.44
N LYS A 154 1.99 10.66 14.51
CA LYS A 154 1.10 10.05 13.51
C LYS A 154 1.90 9.25 12.48
N THR A 155 1.30 8.14 12.07
CA THR A 155 1.79 7.27 11.00
C THR A 155 0.84 7.40 9.80
N GLY A 156 1.36 7.73 8.63
CA GLY A 156 0.54 8.00 7.46
C GLY A 156 1.27 8.69 6.31
N ARG A 157 0.54 8.91 5.22
CA ARG A 157 1.00 9.63 4.04
C ARG A 157 0.39 11.01 3.99
N LEU A 158 1.22 12.03 3.92
CA LEU A 158 0.82 13.38 3.57
C LEU A 158 0.94 13.56 2.06
N ARG A 159 -0.18 13.81 1.38
CA ARG A 159 -0.21 14.27 0.00
C ARG A 159 -0.33 15.78 -0.03
N VAL A 160 0.42 16.40 -0.93
CA VAL A 160 0.39 17.85 -1.17
C VAL A 160 0.19 18.06 -2.66
N GLU A 161 -0.83 18.82 -3.04
CA GLU A 161 -1.15 19.15 -4.43
C GLU A 161 -0.90 20.64 -4.68
N LEU A 162 -0.07 20.94 -5.68
CA LEU A 162 0.38 22.28 -6.06
C LEU A 162 0.31 22.44 -7.58
N GLN A 163 -0.56 23.31 -8.06
CA GLN A 163 -0.63 23.72 -9.49
C GLN A 163 -0.56 22.56 -10.51
N GLY A 164 -1.07 21.37 -10.17
CA GLY A 164 -1.07 20.17 -11.03
C GLY A 164 0.01 19.13 -10.71
N ASP A 165 1.01 19.48 -9.90
CA ASP A 165 1.99 18.54 -9.35
C ASP A 165 1.54 18.00 -8.00
N SER A 166 1.77 16.71 -7.77
CA SER A 166 1.53 16.07 -6.48
C SER A 166 2.83 15.66 -5.81
N ALA A 167 2.96 15.95 -4.53
CA ALA A 167 4.02 15.47 -3.66
C ALA A 167 3.47 14.46 -2.64
N SER A 168 4.34 13.56 -2.20
CA SER A 168 4.01 12.51 -1.23
C SER A 168 5.08 12.42 -0.16
N TRP A 169 4.70 12.57 1.11
CA TRP A 169 5.57 12.43 2.28
C TRP A 169 5.05 11.31 3.18
N LEU A 170 5.92 10.40 3.61
CA LEU A 170 5.56 9.27 4.47
C LEU A 170 6.11 9.47 5.88
N PHE A 171 5.19 9.48 6.84
CA PHE A 171 5.49 9.62 8.26
C PHE A 171 5.28 8.29 8.97
N SER A 172 6.29 7.79 9.67
CA SER A 172 6.19 6.64 10.55
C SER A 172 6.46 7.05 11.99
N LYS A 173 5.48 6.91 12.88
CA LYS A 173 5.58 7.29 14.30
C LYS A 173 6.07 8.74 14.48
N GLY A 174 5.61 9.64 13.61
CA GLY A 174 6.02 11.05 13.56
C GLY A 174 7.34 11.33 12.80
N GLN A 175 8.13 10.31 12.47
CA GLN A 175 9.35 10.50 11.67
C GLN A 175 9.01 10.53 10.18
N LEU A 176 9.44 11.58 9.47
CA LEU A 176 9.40 11.63 8.01
C LEU A 176 10.49 10.70 7.47
N ILE A 177 10.10 9.56 6.92
CA ILE A 177 11.01 8.49 6.48
C ILE A 177 11.24 8.50 4.96
N HIS A 178 10.33 9.12 4.21
CA HIS A 178 10.37 9.18 2.76
C HIS A 178 9.61 10.41 2.26
N ALA A 179 10.06 10.94 1.15
CA ALA A 179 9.41 12.03 0.45
C ALA A 179 9.67 11.89 -1.04
N GLU A 180 8.67 12.23 -1.86
CA GLU A 180 8.77 12.33 -3.31
C GLU A 180 8.10 13.60 -3.79
N TYR A 181 8.76 14.29 -4.71
CA TYR A 181 8.24 15.48 -5.37
C TYR A 181 9.01 15.74 -6.68
N ALA A 182 8.28 15.99 -7.77
CA ALA A 182 8.84 16.37 -9.07
C ALA A 182 10.01 15.46 -9.56
N GLY A 183 9.87 14.14 -9.39
CA GLY A 183 10.89 13.15 -9.77
C GLY A 183 12.09 13.06 -8.84
N LYS A 184 12.11 13.80 -7.74
CA LYS A 184 13.11 13.71 -6.67
C LYS A 184 12.58 12.89 -5.51
N SER A 185 13.48 12.30 -4.73
CA SER A 185 13.15 11.57 -3.51
C SER A 185 14.05 11.96 -2.32
N GLY A 186 13.58 11.70 -1.11
CA GLY A 186 14.33 11.95 0.13
C GLY A 186 14.45 13.43 0.50
N GLU A 187 15.55 13.81 1.15
CA GLU A 187 15.75 15.18 1.67
C GLU A 187 15.64 16.24 0.56
N ASP A 188 16.12 15.92 -0.65
CA ASP A 188 16.02 16.80 -1.83
C ASP A 188 14.57 17.05 -2.24
N ALA A 189 13.70 16.04 -2.17
CA ALA A 189 12.28 16.19 -2.49
C ALA A 189 11.58 17.12 -1.49
N VAL A 190 11.93 17.00 -0.20
CA VAL A 190 11.39 17.86 0.87
C VAL A 190 11.81 19.31 0.64
N LEU A 191 13.10 19.56 0.39
CA LEU A 191 13.61 20.90 0.11
C LEU A 191 12.93 21.55 -1.09
N HIS A 192 12.84 20.80 -2.20
CA HIS A 192 12.21 21.29 -3.42
C HIS A 192 10.73 21.63 -3.23
N LEU A 193 10.00 20.80 -2.46
CA LEU A 193 8.61 21.07 -2.17
C LEU A 193 8.44 22.32 -1.30
N LEU A 194 9.25 22.47 -0.25
CA LEU A 194 9.20 23.65 0.63
C LEU A 194 9.46 24.95 -0.14
N LEU A 195 10.47 24.96 -1.03
CA LEU A 195 10.75 26.09 -1.91
C LEU A 195 9.60 26.38 -2.87
N GLN A 196 8.94 25.34 -3.39
CA GLN A 196 7.79 25.53 -4.28
C GLN A 196 6.60 26.16 -3.55
N VAL A 197 6.29 25.67 -2.34
CA VAL A 197 5.18 26.18 -1.52
C VAL A 197 5.42 27.63 -1.09
N GLU A 198 6.66 28.01 -0.80
CA GLU A 198 7.01 29.40 -0.44
C GLU A 198 6.75 30.37 -1.60
N ASN A 199 7.05 29.95 -2.84
CA ASN A 199 6.75 30.74 -4.03
C ASN A 199 5.26 30.70 -4.42
N HIS A 200 4.57 29.61 -4.10
CA HIS A 200 3.17 29.36 -4.45
C HIS A 200 2.39 28.79 -3.26
N PRO A 201 1.90 29.64 -2.34
CA PRO A 201 1.24 29.19 -1.11
C PRO A 201 -0.16 28.60 -1.34
N THR A 202 -0.66 28.64 -2.58
CA THR A 202 -1.96 28.08 -2.96
C THR A 202 -1.81 26.60 -3.32
N GLY A 203 -2.12 25.74 -2.36
CA GLY A 203 -2.17 24.29 -2.57
C GLY A 203 -3.06 23.62 -1.53
N HIS A 204 -3.40 22.35 -1.77
CA HIS A 204 -4.18 21.54 -0.85
C HIS A 204 -3.31 20.44 -0.27
N PHE A 205 -3.55 20.07 0.97
CA PHE A 205 -2.92 18.92 1.58
C PHE A 205 -3.97 17.96 2.13
N ARG A 206 -3.60 16.67 2.15
CA ARG A 206 -4.39 15.60 2.76
C ARG A 206 -3.47 14.60 3.43
N PHE A 207 -3.74 14.33 4.70
CA PHE A 207 -3.08 13.29 5.46
C PHE A 207 -3.96 12.05 5.51
N GLU A 208 -3.46 10.95 4.94
CA GLU A 208 -4.08 9.64 4.95
C GLU A 208 -3.37 8.78 6.02
N PRO A 209 -4.06 8.36 7.09
CA PRO A 209 -3.45 7.42 8.04
C PRO A 209 -3.14 6.11 7.32
N LEU A 210 -1.95 5.57 7.58
CA LEU A 210 -1.49 4.30 7.03
C LEU A 210 -1.13 3.36 8.18
N THR A 211 -1.29 2.06 7.96
CA THR A 211 -0.93 1.03 8.92
C THR A 211 0.54 0.65 8.79
N GLU A 212 1.17 0.06 9.81
CA GLU A 212 2.57 -0.37 9.75
C GLU A 212 2.87 -1.31 8.57
N ALA A 213 1.87 -2.01 8.05
CA ALA A 213 2.03 -2.89 6.90
C ALA A 213 2.07 -2.16 5.55
N ASP A 214 1.42 -0.99 5.43
CA ASP A 214 1.56 -0.13 4.26
C ASP A 214 3.00 0.40 4.10
N PHE A 215 3.72 0.53 5.22
CA PHE A 215 5.11 1.01 5.26
C PHE A 215 6.14 -0.01 4.79
N PHE A 216 5.82 -1.31 4.81
CA PHE A 216 6.78 -2.37 4.50
C PHE A 216 7.32 -2.28 3.07
N LEU A 217 6.56 -1.66 2.17
CA LEU A 217 6.86 -1.56 0.74
C LEU A 217 7.47 -0.22 0.33
N GLU A 218 7.46 0.74 1.24
CA GLU A 218 7.84 2.11 0.94
C GLU A 218 9.34 2.32 1.20
N PRO A 219 10.08 2.94 0.27
CA PRO A 219 11.50 3.14 0.41
C PRO A 219 11.81 4.11 1.57
N VAL A 220 12.76 3.78 2.43
CA VAL A 220 13.25 4.69 3.49
C VAL A 220 14.40 5.50 2.94
N THR A 221 14.15 6.75 2.56
CA THR A 221 15.16 7.66 1.98
C THR A 221 15.64 8.73 2.96
N ILE A 222 14.97 8.90 4.10
CA ILE A 222 15.30 9.90 5.11
C ILE A 222 15.52 9.19 6.45
N ARG A 223 16.72 9.37 7.02
CA ARG A 223 17.13 8.68 8.27
C ARG A 223 17.21 9.59 9.49
N LYS A 224 17.32 10.91 9.28
CA LYS A 224 17.34 11.90 10.35
C LYS A 224 15.96 12.01 10.99
N SER A 225 15.89 12.57 12.20
CA SER A 225 14.59 12.94 12.78
C SER A 225 13.96 14.08 11.96
N THR A 226 12.63 14.18 11.96
CA THR A 226 11.91 15.25 11.26
C THR A 226 12.41 16.63 11.70
N ASP A 227 12.63 16.84 13.00
CA ASP A 227 13.11 18.12 13.53
C ASP A 227 14.52 18.48 13.02
N GLN A 228 15.44 17.51 12.99
CA GLN A 228 16.80 17.72 12.45
C GLN A 228 16.78 18.02 10.96
N LEU A 229 15.93 17.31 10.21
CA LEU A 229 15.75 17.56 8.79
C LEU A 229 15.24 18.99 8.56
N LEU A 230 14.12 19.35 9.19
CA LEU A 230 13.50 20.67 9.04
C LEU A 230 14.45 21.80 9.42
N LEU A 231 15.23 21.65 10.50
CA LEU A 231 16.26 22.62 10.87
C LEU A 231 17.34 22.75 9.79
N SER A 232 17.86 21.63 9.28
CA SER A 232 18.89 21.66 8.23
C SER A 232 18.38 22.29 6.93
N LEU A 233 17.11 22.04 6.58
CA LEU A 233 16.49 22.61 5.38
C LEU A 233 16.21 24.11 5.55
N ALA A 234 15.80 24.56 6.73
CA ALA A 234 15.60 25.99 7.01
C ALA A 234 16.91 26.79 6.82
N VAL A 235 18.04 26.25 7.28
CA VAL A 235 19.37 26.85 7.08
C VAL A 235 19.73 26.90 5.59
N GLU A 236 19.50 25.81 4.86
CA GLU A 236 19.76 25.75 3.41
C GLU A 236 18.88 26.73 2.62
N MET A 237 17.61 26.91 3.01
CA MET A 237 16.69 27.87 2.39
C MET A 237 17.16 29.30 2.58
N ASP A 238 17.55 29.70 3.80
CA ASP A 238 18.05 31.05 4.11
C ASP A 238 19.34 31.35 3.32
N HIS A 239 20.28 30.40 3.26
CA HIS A 239 21.50 30.54 2.44
C HIS A 239 21.21 30.75 0.95
N ARG A 240 20.16 30.13 0.40
CA ARG A 240 19.77 30.31 -1.00
C ARG A 240 19.10 31.66 -1.24
N GLN A 241 18.27 32.13 -0.31
CA GLN A 241 17.67 33.46 -0.38
C GLN A 241 18.73 34.57 -0.33
N GLN A 242 19.79 34.40 0.46
CA GLN A 242 20.91 35.35 0.55
C GLN A 242 21.85 35.36 -0.67
N ARG A 243 21.81 34.33 -1.54
CA ARG A 243 22.62 34.27 -2.77
C ARG A 243 21.93 34.85 -4.00
N ILE A 244 20.62 35.05 -3.92
CA ILE A 244 19.79 35.54 -5.04
C ILE A 244 19.58 37.07 -4.93
N ASN A 245 19.81 37.65 -3.75
CA ASN A 245 19.88 39.11 -3.50
C ASN A 245 21.32 39.62 -3.53
#